data_AF-A0A136LTJ8-F1
#
_entry.id   AF-A0A136LTJ8-F1
#
_cell.length_a   1.000
_cell.length_b   1.000
_cell.length_c   1.000
_cell.angle_alpha   90.00
_cell.angle_beta   90.00
_cell.angle_gamma   90.00
#
_symmetry.space_group_name_H-M   'P 1'
#
loop_
_entity.id
_entity.type
_entity.pdbx_description
1 polymer ?
#
loop_
_entity_poly.entity_id
_entity_poly.type
_entity_poly.pdbx_seq_one_letter_code
_entity_poly.pdbx_strand_id
1 'polypeptide(L)'
;MRLNKKNLTFRSMKGRLVFGLILIVRLGFANSIFIPMDESQRNHLKAYGLAYFALKEGQPVDWLLNYRGGSFLIPFHNNILSECKVRGISYELISAAKTNSILTEIARPDANMNVVRLETAPRVAVYSPKNELINDESDAVILVLDYAEIPYTIIYDEEILKDELARFDWLHLHHEDFTGQHGRFMRRESAIIQAKIQEETAARLGFASVTDMKLSVAKKIKGFTAGGGYLFAMCSGAETFDIALAAEGSGISFKDLSSEEDAALDYSKTLAFENFSLEPAASRKFSDINAMGPDFFQSTASYFQLFQFSAKWDIVPSLLTQNHEQVIKEFSGQTSSFNSALVKPNAWVLGENRSAGRSRYLYGELGRGHWTYYSGHDPEGMPGWRRASTDLSMHPHSPGYRLILNNVLFPSAKKKKQKT
;
A
#
# COMPACT_ATOMS: atom_id res chain seq x y z
N MET A 1 40.65 88.66 -4.50
CA MET A 1 40.13 87.63 -3.58
C MET A 1 38.66 87.39 -3.92
N ARG A 2 38.31 86.12 -4.18
CA ARG A 2 36.97 85.50 -4.26
C ARG A 2 36.07 85.71 -5.50
N LEU A 3 36.04 84.64 -6.29
CA LEU A 3 34.95 84.17 -7.15
C LEU A 3 33.60 84.12 -6.41
N ASN A 4 32.47 84.28 -7.12
CA ASN A 4 31.56 83.14 -7.35
C ASN A 4 30.46 83.36 -8.40
N LYS A 5 30.37 82.39 -9.31
CA LYS A 5 29.25 82.07 -10.20
C LYS A 5 28.06 81.54 -9.39
N LYS A 6 26.82 81.82 -9.80
CA LYS A 6 25.71 80.83 -9.81
C LYS A 6 24.68 81.15 -10.91
N ASN A 7 24.84 80.49 -12.06
CA ASN A 7 23.73 79.98 -12.86
C ASN A 7 23.58 78.49 -12.51
N LEU A 8 22.37 78.00 -12.23
CA LEU A 8 22.03 76.60 -12.49
C LEU A 8 20.50 76.42 -12.61
N THR A 9 20.07 76.49 -13.87
CA THR A 9 19.01 75.73 -14.54
C THR A 9 18.21 74.69 -13.74
N PHE A 10 16.89 74.92 -13.71
CA PHE A 10 15.83 73.92 -13.64
C PHE A 10 15.99 72.89 -14.78
N ARG A 11 16.32 71.63 -14.49
CA ARG A 11 16.07 70.52 -15.43
C ARG A 11 16.01 69.17 -14.70
N SER A 12 14.94 68.43 -15.00
CA SER A 12 14.83 66.97 -14.92
C SER A 12 14.79 66.31 -13.52
N MET A 13 13.64 66.39 -12.84
CA MET A 13 13.26 65.45 -11.77
C MET A 13 12.07 64.53 -12.13
N LYS A 14 11.50 64.63 -13.33
CA LYS A 14 10.35 63.79 -13.74
C LYS A 14 10.73 62.45 -14.40
N GLY A 15 12.00 62.26 -14.77
CA GLY A 15 12.48 61.03 -15.42
C GLY A 15 13.00 59.94 -14.48
N ARG A 16 13.23 60.24 -13.19
CA ARG A 16 13.79 59.27 -12.22
C ARG A 16 12.75 58.54 -11.38
N LEU A 17 11.50 59.02 -11.34
CA LEU A 17 10.42 58.31 -10.66
C LEU A 17 9.81 57.15 -11.47
N VAL A 18 9.95 57.17 -12.80
CA VAL A 18 9.43 56.08 -13.65
C VAL A 18 10.40 54.88 -13.69
N PHE A 19 11.70 55.10 -13.43
CA PHE A 19 12.70 54.03 -13.39
C PHE A 19 12.77 53.31 -12.03
N GLY A 20 12.19 53.89 -10.97
CA GLY A 20 12.10 53.26 -9.65
C GLY A 20 10.87 52.35 -9.44
N LEU A 21 9.88 52.41 -10.34
CA LEU A 21 8.61 51.69 -10.18
C LEU A 21 8.55 50.36 -10.96
N ILE A 22 9.60 49.99 -11.71
CA ILE A 22 9.61 48.78 -12.57
C ILE A 22 10.51 47.66 -12.01
N LEU A 23 11.12 47.84 -10.83
CA LEU A 23 11.98 46.82 -10.22
C LEU A 23 11.49 46.28 -8.87
N ILE A 24 10.16 46.20 -8.68
CA ILE A 24 9.60 45.18 -7.78
C ILE A 24 9.27 43.98 -8.65
N VAL A 25 10.31 43.33 -9.17
CA VAL A 25 10.20 41.92 -9.54
C VAL A 25 9.89 41.23 -8.22
N ARG A 26 8.63 40.87 -8.00
CA ARG A 26 8.28 39.91 -6.95
C ARG A 26 9.05 38.65 -7.30
N LEU A 27 10.23 38.48 -6.69
CA LEU A 27 10.88 37.20 -6.54
C LEU A 27 9.83 36.33 -5.83
N GLY A 28 9.07 35.57 -6.62
CA GLY A 28 8.16 34.59 -6.08
C GLY A 28 9.04 33.54 -5.41
N PHE A 29 9.17 33.62 -4.09
CA PHE A 29 9.75 32.52 -3.33
C PHE A 29 8.95 31.27 -3.69
N ALA A 30 9.65 30.21 -4.08
CA ALA A 30 9.05 28.89 -4.21
C ALA A 30 8.52 28.51 -2.83
N ASN A 31 7.22 28.24 -2.75
CA ASN A 31 6.57 27.96 -1.46
C ASN A 31 6.22 26.48 -1.32
N SER A 32 6.31 25.71 -2.41
CA SER A 32 6.03 24.29 -2.39
C SER A 32 6.85 23.54 -3.42
N ILE A 33 7.17 22.29 -3.09
CA ILE A 33 7.67 21.26 -3.99
C ILE A 33 6.44 20.47 -4.44
N PHE A 34 6.15 20.52 -5.73
CA PHE A 34 5.08 19.75 -6.36
C PHE A 34 5.68 18.52 -7.03
N ILE A 35 5.13 17.35 -6.73
CA ILE A 35 5.60 16.06 -7.24
C ILE A 35 4.48 15.50 -8.14
N PRO A 36 4.60 15.59 -9.47
CA PRO A 36 3.64 14.98 -10.37
C PRO A 36 3.66 13.46 -10.20
N MET A 37 2.49 12.82 -10.26
CA MET A 37 2.35 11.36 -10.17
C MET A 37 1.63 10.77 -11.40
N ASP A 38 1.53 11.56 -12.48
CA ASP A 38 1.14 11.13 -13.82
C ASP A 38 2.36 10.59 -14.59
N GLU A 39 2.24 10.40 -15.90
CA GLU A 39 3.29 9.88 -16.78
C GLU A 39 4.59 10.73 -16.81
N SER A 40 4.56 11.99 -16.33
CA SER A 40 5.75 12.86 -16.32
C SER A 40 6.73 12.58 -15.17
N GLN A 41 6.31 11.76 -14.21
CA GLN A 41 7.16 11.33 -13.11
C GLN A 41 8.26 10.40 -13.64
N ARG A 42 9.52 10.58 -13.21
CA ARG A 42 10.67 9.72 -13.54
C ARG A 42 10.79 8.47 -12.67
N ASN A 43 10.24 8.51 -11.46
CA ASN A 43 10.20 7.34 -10.60
C ASN A 43 9.06 7.47 -9.58
N HIS A 44 7.95 6.78 -9.83
CA HIS A 44 6.77 6.87 -8.97
C HIS A 44 7.05 6.23 -7.61
N LEU A 45 7.70 5.06 -7.59
CA LEU A 45 7.90 4.30 -6.35
C LEU A 45 8.77 5.08 -5.36
N LYS A 46 9.87 5.69 -5.82
CA LYS A 46 10.71 6.57 -5.00
C LYS A 46 10.02 7.87 -4.59
N ALA A 47 9.01 8.34 -5.33
CA ALA A 47 8.23 9.52 -4.95
C ALA A 47 7.37 9.26 -3.69
N TYR A 48 6.82 8.05 -3.50
CA TYR A 48 6.19 7.66 -2.22
C TYR A 48 7.22 7.63 -1.09
N GLY A 49 8.42 7.13 -1.36
CA GLY A 49 9.56 7.17 -0.43
C GLY A 49 9.88 8.59 0.04
N LEU A 50 9.91 9.55 -0.88
CA LEU A 50 10.09 10.96 -0.55
C LEU A 50 8.93 11.51 0.29
N ALA A 51 7.68 11.16 -0.03
CA ALA A 51 6.53 11.57 0.76
C ALA A 51 6.62 11.04 2.20
N TYR A 52 7.00 9.77 2.37
CA TYR A 52 7.27 9.19 3.69
C TYR A 52 8.42 9.92 4.41
N PHE A 53 9.52 10.18 3.72
CA PHE A 53 10.67 10.91 4.26
C PHE A 53 10.26 12.32 4.75
N ALA A 54 9.48 13.05 3.97
CA ALA A 54 8.97 14.36 4.37
C ALA A 54 8.17 14.28 5.68
N LEU A 55 7.27 13.29 5.80
CA LEU A 55 6.49 13.06 7.02
C LEU A 55 7.36 12.69 8.22
N LYS A 56 8.44 11.94 8.01
CA LYS A 56 9.41 11.57 9.05
C LYS A 56 10.16 12.80 9.56
N GLU A 57 10.47 13.75 8.67
CA GLU A 57 11.07 15.05 8.99
C GLU A 57 10.05 16.06 9.57
N GLY A 58 8.84 15.62 9.90
CA GLY A 58 7.77 16.46 10.44
C GLY A 58 7.18 17.43 9.42
N GLN A 59 7.47 17.24 8.13
CA GLN A 59 6.90 18.04 7.04
C GLN A 59 5.61 17.39 6.54
N PRO A 60 4.49 18.10 6.60
CA PRO A 60 3.21 17.55 6.16
C PRO A 60 3.13 17.49 4.63
N VAL A 61 2.40 16.49 4.13
CA VAL A 61 2.24 16.24 2.69
C VAL A 61 0.76 16.35 2.33
N ASP A 62 0.43 17.17 1.35
CA ASP A 62 -0.91 17.20 0.76
C ASP A 62 -0.96 16.24 -0.42
N TRP A 63 -1.71 15.16 -0.28
CA TRP A 63 -1.99 14.20 -1.34
C TRP A 63 -3.20 14.66 -2.14
N LEU A 64 -2.98 14.94 -3.42
CA LEU A 64 -3.95 15.52 -4.35
C LEU A 64 -4.65 14.40 -5.13
N LEU A 65 -5.68 13.82 -4.52
CA LEU A 65 -6.43 12.69 -5.08
C LEU A 65 -7.09 13.07 -6.42
N ASN A 66 -6.94 12.19 -7.41
CA ASN A 66 -7.40 12.30 -8.79
C ASN A 66 -6.85 13.52 -9.55
N TYR A 67 -5.86 14.23 -8.98
CA TYR A 67 -5.15 15.30 -9.67
C TYR A 67 -3.78 14.79 -10.12
N ARG A 68 -3.56 14.75 -11.44
CA ARG A 68 -2.31 14.29 -12.08
C ARG A 68 -1.77 12.98 -11.48
N GLY A 69 -2.62 11.95 -11.45
CA GLY A 69 -2.26 10.61 -10.98
C GLY A 69 -2.06 10.48 -9.46
N GLY A 70 -2.56 11.43 -8.67
CA GLY A 70 -2.43 11.43 -7.22
C GLY A 70 -1.18 12.16 -6.74
N SER A 71 -0.92 13.36 -7.29
CA SER A 71 0.28 14.13 -7.00
C SER A 71 0.46 14.48 -5.52
N PHE A 72 1.70 14.73 -5.12
CA PHE A 72 2.02 15.25 -3.79
C PHE A 72 2.39 16.73 -3.86
N LEU A 73 1.98 17.46 -2.84
CA LEU A 73 2.36 18.85 -2.62
C LEU A 73 2.97 18.97 -1.22
N ILE A 74 4.22 19.44 -1.16
CA ILE A 74 5.00 19.51 0.07
C ILE A 74 5.49 20.95 0.25
N PRO A 75 5.43 21.55 1.45
CA PRO A 75 6.07 22.83 1.71
C PRO A 75 7.55 22.82 1.30
N PHE A 76 8.05 23.95 0.80
CA PHE A 76 9.44 24.04 0.42
C PHE A 76 10.38 23.85 1.62
N HIS A 77 11.28 22.87 1.53
CA HIS A 77 12.37 22.68 2.48
C HIS A 77 13.61 22.16 1.74
N ASN A 78 14.80 22.68 2.08
CA ASN A 78 16.03 22.39 1.35
C ASN A 78 16.46 20.91 1.44
N ASN A 79 16.19 20.23 2.56
CA ASN A 79 16.47 18.80 2.71
C ASN A 79 15.62 17.97 1.73
N ILE A 80 14.30 18.20 1.66
CA ILE A 80 13.37 17.50 0.77
C ILE A 80 13.72 17.78 -0.69
N LEU A 81 14.08 19.01 -1.04
CA LEU A 81 14.54 19.34 -2.40
C LEU A 81 15.79 18.54 -2.79
N SER A 82 16.74 18.39 -1.86
CA SER A 82 17.96 17.61 -2.09
C SER A 82 17.62 16.13 -2.30
N GLU A 83 16.74 15.58 -1.48
CA GLU A 83 16.25 14.21 -1.61
C GLU A 83 15.53 13.95 -2.93
N CYS A 84 14.77 14.92 -3.46
CA CYS A 84 14.16 14.79 -4.79
C CYS A 84 15.22 14.49 -5.87
N LYS A 85 16.37 15.18 -5.79
CA LYS A 85 17.48 15.01 -6.76
C LYS A 85 18.20 13.68 -6.56
N VAL A 86 18.52 13.33 -5.32
CA VAL A 86 19.21 12.08 -4.96
C VAL A 86 18.40 10.86 -5.38
N ARG A 87 17.08 10.90 -5.16
CA ARG A 87 16.15 9.82 -5.52
C ARG A 87 15.81 9.77 -7.01
N GLY A 88 16.22 10.77 -7.79
CA GLY A 88 16.01 10.81 -9.24
C GLY A 88 14.55 11.03 -9.66
N ILE A 89 13.71 11.64 -8.81
CA ILE A 89 12.30 11.88 -9.11
C ILE A 89 12.08 13.22 -9.84
N SER A 90 11.02 13.32 -10.62
CA SER A 90 10.54 14.59 -11.20
C SER A 90 9.82 15.41 -10.12
N TYR A 91 10.11 16.71 -10.08
CA TYR A 91 9.44 17.68 -9.20
C TYR A 91 9.45 19.07 -9.84
N GLU A 92 8.56 19.93 -9.37
CA GLU A 92 8.45 21.33 -9.76
C GLU A 92 8.49 22.22 -8.52
N LEU A 93 9.29 23.29 -8.55
CA LEU A 93 9.23 24.35 -7.54
C LEU A 93 8.15 25.35 -7.96
N ILE A 94 7.07 25.42 -7.18
CA ILE A 94 5.92 26.26 -7.52
C ILE A 94 5.71 27.40 -6.53
N SER A 95 5.24 28.53 -7.05
CA SER A 95 4.91 29.71 -6.25
C SER A 95 3.60 29.52 -5.49
N ALA A 96 3.36 30.29 -4.42
CA ALA A 96 2.07 30.27 -3.72
C ALA A 96 0.87 30.53 -4.65
N ALA A 97 1.04 31.38 -5.67
CA ALA A 97 -0.04 31.65 -6.62
C ALA A 97 -0.42 30.40 -7.41
N LYS A 98 0.57 29.62 -7.86
CA LYS A 98 0.33 28.35 -8.56
C LYS A 98 -0.23 27.29 -7.62
N THR A 99 0.30 27.18 -6.40
CA THR A 99 -0.26 26.30 -5.36
C THR A 99 -1.74 26.59 -5.11
N ASN A 100 -2.10 27.86 -4.89
CA ASN A 100 -3.49 28.25 -4.66
C ASN A 100 -4.38 27.96 -5.87
N SER A 101 -3.87 28.14 -7.09
CA SER A 101 -4.60 27.79 -8.31
C SER A 101 -4.93 26.29 -8.37
N ILE A 102 -3.96 25.42 -8.05
CA ILE A 102 -4.16 23.95 -8.01
C ILE A 102 -5.19 23.59 -6.93
N LEU A 103 -5.04 24.14 -5.73
CA LEU A 103 -5.95 23.85 -4.62
C LEU A 103 -7.39 24.35 -4.91
N THR A 104 -7.52 25.49 -5.61
CA THR A 104 -8.84 26.02 -6.01
C THR A 104 -9.51 25.13 -7.05
N GLU A 105 -8.74 24.61 -8.02
CA GLU A 105 -9.23 23.65 -9.00
C GLU A 105 -9.74 22.38 -8.31
N ILE A 106 -8.95 21.79 -7.40
CA ILE A 106 -9.32 20.59 -6.65
C ILE A 106 -10.54 20.84 -5.75
N ALA A 107 -10.67 22.05 -5.19
CA ALA A 107 -11.76 22.42 -4.30
C ALA A 107 -13.12 22.57 -5.02
N ARG A 108 -13.12 22.66 -6.36
CA ARG A 108 -14.37 22.77 -7.13
C ARG A 108 -15.36 21.64 -6.76
N PRO A 109 -16.65 21.96 -6.55
CA PRO A 109 -17.65 20.95 -6.22
C PRO A 109 -17.88 19.92 -7.33
N ASP A 110 -17.73 20.33 -8.59
CA ASP A 110 -17.92 19.50 -9.77
C ASP A 110 -16.66 18.74 -10.21
N ALA A 111 -15.50 19.03 -9.62
CA ALA A 111 -14.28 18.27 -9.85
C ALA A 111 -14.26 17.02 -8.97
N ASN A 112 -14.08 15.85 -9.58
CA ASN A 112 -13.86 14.60 -8.84
C ASN A 112 -12.42 14.52 -8.28
N MET A 113 -12.03 15.50 -7.45
CA MET A 113 -10.70 15.63 -6.86
C MET A 113 -10.80 16.01 -5.39
N ASN A 114 -9.79 15.68 -4.60
CA ASN A 114 -9.74 16.08 -3.19
C ASN A 114 -8.31 16.22 -2.68
N VAL A 115 -8.14 16.97 -1.60
CA VAL A 115 -6.87 17.07 -0.88
C VAL A 115 -6.98 16.32 0.43
N VAL A 116 -6.13 15.31 0.60
CA VAL A 116 -5.94 14.58 1.84
C VAL A 116 -4.59 14.99 2.42
N ARG A 117 -4.60 15.55 3.62
CA ARG A 117 -3.39 15.98 4.31
C ARG A 117 -2.85 14.86 5.19
N LEU A 118 -1.56 14.57 5.00
CA LEU A 118 -0.77 13.62 5.77
C LEU A 118 0.12 14.39 6.74
N GLU A 119 0.15 13.99 8.02
CA GLU A 119 0.89 14.74 9.07
C GLU A 119 2.01 13.94 9.73
N THR A 120 1.90 12.61 9.83
CA THR A 120 2.87 11.77 10.56
C THR A 120 3.25 10.55 9.75
N ALA A 121 4.54 10.19 9.73
CA ALA A 121 4.99 8.96 9.09
C ALA A 121 4.43 7.73 9.85
N PRO A 122 3.85 6.75 9.13
CA PRO A 122 3.29 5.56 9.76
C PRO A 122 4.41 4.62 10.21
N ARG A 123 4.17 3.93 11.33
CA ARG A 123 5.04 2.86 11.83
C ARG A 123 4.65 1.56 11.12
N VAL A 124 5.56 1.05 10.31
CA VAL A 124 5.33 -0.08 9.39
C VAL A 124 5.88 -1.36 9.99
N ALA A 125 5.03 -2.39 10.08
CA ALA A 125 5.43 -3.75 10.41
C ALA A 125 5.22 -4.69 9.21
N VAL A 126 6.14 -5.63 9.04
CA VAL A 126 6.00 -6.73 8.09
C VAL A 126 6.04 -8.04 8.89
N TYR A 127 4.96 -8.80 8.81
CA TYR A 127 4.86 -10.13 9.39
C TYR A 127 5.53 -11.12 8.45
N SER A 128 6.74 -11.57 8.79
CA SER A 128 7.57 -12.47 7.98
C SER A 128 8.43 -13.36 8.88
N PRO A 129 8.76 -14.60 8.47
CA PRO A 129 9.83 -15.37 9.11
C PRO A 129 11.12 -14.56 9.21
N LYS A 130 11.94 -14.87 10.21
CA LYS A 130 13.23 -14.20 10.47
C LYS A 130 14.46 -15.01 10.01
N ASN A 131 14.24 -16.22 9.50
CA ASN A 131 15.31 -17.16 9.20
C ASN A 131 15.72 -17.01 7.73
N GLU A 132 16.98 -16.67 7.47
CA GLU A 132 17.52 -16.44 6.12
C GLU A 132 17.37 -17.64 5.18
N LEU A 133 17.32 -18.88 5.69
CA LEU A 133 17.09 -20.09 4.87
C LEU A 133 15.63 -20.24 4.41
N ILE A 134 14.72 -19.47 5.02
CA ILE A 134 13.28 -19.48 4.77
C ILE A 134 12.84 -18.18 4.08
N ASN A 135 13.49 -17.07 4.40
CA ASN A 135 13.18 -15.75 3.88
C ASN A 135 13.13 -15.80 2.35
N ASP A 136 11.93 -15.56 1.83
CA ASP A 136 11.71 -15.50 0.41
C ASP A 136 12.12 -14.10 -0.06
N GLU A 137 13.27 -13.98 -0.73
CA GLU A 137 13.76 -12.75 -1.38
C GLU A 137 12.79 -12.21 -2.47
N SER A 138 11.61 -12.80 -2.61
CA SER A 138 10.56 -12.42 -3.56
C SER A 138 9.32 -11.74 -2.93
N ASP A 139 9.37 -11.31 -1.66
CA ASP A 139 8.27 -10.48 -1.14
C ASP A 139 8.22 -9.11 -1.83
N ALA A 140 7.16 -8.89 -2.61
CA ALA A 140 6.96 -7.65 -3.33
C ALA A 140 6.82 -6.43 -2.40
N VAL A 141 6.26 -6.57 -1.20
CA VAL A 141 6.11 -5.43 -0.28
C VAL A 141 7.45 -5.02 0.30
N ILE A 142 8.24 -5.95 0.82
CA ILE A 142 9.61 -5.69 1.30
C ILE A 142 10.42 -5.08 0.17
N LEU A 143 10.38 -5.67 -1.03
CA LEU A 143 11.11 -5.17 -2.19
C LEU A 143 10.78 -3.70 -2.50
N VAL A 144 9.50 -3.33 -2.50
CA VAL A 144 9.11 -1.95 -2.80
C VAL A 144 9.34 -1.01 -1.62
N LEU A 145 9.24 -1.47 -0.38
CA LEU A 145 9.60 -0.69 0.80
C LEU A 145 11.10 -0.36 0.80
N ASP A 146 11.95 -1.35 0.50
CA ASP A 146 13.40 -1.16 0.38
C ASP A 146 13.74 -0.22 -0.78
N TYR A 147 13.13 -0.43 -1.96
CA TYR A 147 13.36 0.43 -3.13
C TYR A 147 12.91 1.88 -2.93
N ALA A 148 11.80 2.08 -2.21
CA ALA A 148 11.30 3.39 -1.81
C ALA A 148 12.02 3.95 -0.57
N GLU A 149 12.88 3.18 0.09
CA GLU A 149 13.59 3.52 1.32
C GLU A 149 12.65 3.85 2.49
N ILE A 150 11.55 3.10 2.61
CA ILE A 150 10.58 3.20 3.71
C ILE A 150 10.96 2.18 4.78
N PRO A 151 11.32 2.62 6.01
CA PRO A 151 11.72 1.72 7.07
C PRO A 151 10.53 0.90 7.58
N TYR A 152 10.78 -0.38 7.87
CA TYR A 152 9.83 -1.29 8.49
C TYR A 152 10.50 -2.12 9.59
N THR A 153 9.69 -2.78 10.41
CA THR A 153 10.15 -3.77 11.39
C THR A 153 9.62 -5.15 11.02
N ILE A 154 10.51 -6.14 10.91
CA ILE A 154 10.11 -7.54 10.80
C ILE A 154 9.63 -8.03 12.16
N ILE A 155 8.38 -8.48 12.21
CA ILE A 155 7.78 -9.15 13.36
C ILE A 155 7.24 -10.52 12.92
N TYR A 156 7.02 -11.44 13.84
CA TYR A 156 6.47 -12.74 13.51
C TYR A 156 5.53 -13.25 14.60
N ASP A 157 5.31 -14.56 14.67
CA ASP A 157 4.32 -15.21 15.55
C ASP A 157 4.45 -14.76 17.01
N GLU A 158 5.67 -14.76 17.56
CA GLU A 158 5.92 -14.42 18.96
C GLU A 158 5.60 -12.96 19.31
N GLU A 159 6.07 -12.00 18.50
CA GLU A 159 5.85 -10.58 18.77
C GLU A 159 4.35 -10.24 18.70
N ILE A 160 3.62 -10.86 17.77
CA ILE A 160 2.17 -10.70 17.67
C ILE A 160 1.47 -11.27 18.91
N LEU A 161 1.87 -12.45 19.36
CA LEU A 161 1.28 -13.08 20.54
C LEU A 161 1.60 -12.32 21.84
N LYS A 162 2.70 -11.56 21.87
CA LYS A 162 3.11 -10.66 22.97
C LYS A 162 2.54 -9.24 22.86
N ASP A 163 1.53 -9.02 22.00
CA ASP A 163 0.83 -7.73 21.83
C ASP A 163 1.71 -6.57 21.32
N GLU A 164 2.82 -6.87 20.64
CA GLU A 164 3.70 -5.83 20.11
C GLU A 164 3.10 -5.04 18.93
N LEU A 165 2.02 -5.54 18.31
CA LEU A 165 1.30 -4.89 17.22
C LEU A 165 0.78 -3.49 17.57
N ALA A 166 0.52 -3.19 18.84
CA ALA A 166 0.07 -1.86 19.28
C ALA A 166 1.07 -0.73 18.99
N ARG A 167 2.33 -1.07 18.67
CA ARG A 167 3.41 -0.13 18.33
C ARG A 167 3.41 0.27 16.86
N PHE A 168 2.53 -0.29 16.04
CA PHE A 168 2.51 -0.08 14.60
C PHE A 168 1.17 0.52 14.16
N ASP A 169 1.18 1.17 13.01
CA ASP A 169 -0.02 1.74 12.38
C ASP A 169 -0.45 0.90 11.18
N TRP A 170 0.49 0.17 10.57
CA TRP A 170 0.29 -0.63 9.38
C TRP A 170 1.02 -1.97 9.48
N LEU A 171 0.35 -3.05 9.07
CA LEU A 171 0.86 -4.41 9.07
C LEU A 171 0.71 -5.06 7.69
N HIS A 172 1.82 -5.53 7.12
CA HIS A 172 1.79 -6.45 5.98
C HIS A 172 1.85 -7.92 6.44
N LEU A 173 1.05 -8.80 5.82
CA LEU A 173 1.22 -10.25 5.92
C LEU A 173 2.01 -10.80 4.72
N HIS A 174 3.29 -11.12 4.90
CA HIS A 174 4.12 -11.79 3.90
C HIS A 174 3.65 -13.23 3.74
N HIS A 175 3.12 -13.63 2.57
CA HIS A 175 2.84 -15.00 2.06
C HIS A 175 2.53 -16.17 3.02
N GLU A 176 2.12 -15.89 4.25
CA GLU A 176 2.05 -16.87 5.32
C GLU A 176 0.80 -17.74 5.21
N ASP A 177 0.95 -18.97 5.67
CA ASP A 177 -0.13 -19.92 5.78
C ASP A 177 -0.70 -19.93 7.20
N PHE A 178 -1.80 -19.20 7.40
CA PHE A 178 -2.51 -19.16 8.67
C PHE A 178 -3.27 -20.46 9.00
N THR A 179 -3.39 -21.40 8.06
CA THR A 179 -3.99 -22.72 8.33
C THR A 179 -3.03 -23.64 9.09
N GLY A 180 -1.72 -23.35 9.05
CA GLY A 180 -0.68 -24.20 9.62
C GLY A 180 -0.43 -25.48 8.82
N GLN A 181 -0.89 -25.55 7.55
CA GLN A 181 -0.64 -26.69 6.68
C GLN A 181 0.75 -26.60 6.06
N HIS A 182 1.71 -27.31 6.65
CA HIS A 182 3.03 -27.44 6.03
C HIS A 182 2.96 -28.08 4.61
N GLY A 183 1.91 -28.86 4.31
CA GLY A 183 1.80 -29.81 3.19
C GLY A 183 1.83 -29.27 1.76
N ARG A 184 1.56 -27.99 1.50
CA ARG A 184 1.34 -27.52 0.11
C ARG A 184 2.61 -27.33 -0.70
N PHE A 185 3.76 -27.16 -0.03
CA PHE A 185 5.08 -27.03 -0.67
C PHE A 185 6.22 -27.82 0.00
N MET A 186 5.93 -28.91 0.70
CA MET A 186 6.93 -29.79 1.38
C MET A 186 7.98 -30.43 0.45
N ARG A 187 8.00 -30.10 -0.84
CA ARG A 187 9.05 -30.52 -1.78
C ARG A 187 10.30 -29.64 -1.70
N ARG A 188 10.24 -28.48 -1.05
CA ARG A 188 11.38 -27.56 -0.86
C ARG A 188 11.98 -27.74 0.54
N GLU A 189 13.31 -27.73 0.63
CA GLU A 189 14.01 -27.84 1.91
C GLU A 189 13.66 -26.68 2.85
N SER A 190 13.55 -25.46 2.34
CA SER A 190 13.13 -24.28 3.13
C SER A 190 11.75 -24.46 3.77
N ALA A 191 10.79 -25.05 3.05
CA ALA A 191 9.45 -25.32 3.59
C ALA A 191 9.49 -26.38 4.71
N ILE A 192 10.35 -27.39 4.59
CA ILE A 192 10.55 -28.39 5.65
C ILE A 192 11.18 -27.76 6.90
N ILE A 193 12.16 -26.89 6.72
CA ILE A 193 12.80 -26.16 7.83
C ILE A 193 11.78 -25.24 8.51
N GLN A 194 10.98 -24.50 7.72
CA GLN A 194 9.93 -23.62 8.24
C GLN A 194 8.90 -24.39 9.05
N ALA A 195 8.47 -25.56 8.56
CA ALA A 195 7.54 -26.43 9.27
C ALA A 195 8.06 -26.82 10.66
N LYS A 196 9.31 -27.30 10.73
CA LYS A 196 9.95 -27.67 12.00
C LYS A 196 10.04 -26.49 12.97
N ILE A 197 10.45 -25.32 12.49
CA ILE A 197 10.55 -24.11 13.32
C ILE A 197 9.18 -23.70 13.86
N GLN A 198 8.13 -23.79 13.04
CA GLN A 198 6.77 -23.50 13.49
C GLN A 198 6.28 -24.53 14.52
N GLU A 199 6.56 -25.82 14.34
CA GLU A 199 6.21 -26.87 15.31
C GLU A 199 6.94 -26.68 16.65
N GLU A 200 8.24 -26.41 16.63
CA GLU A 200 9.04 -26.09 17.82
C GLU A 200 8.55 -24.82 18.52
N THR A 201 8.18 -23.80 17.75
CA THR A 201 7.66 -22.53 18.28
C THR A 201 6.28 -22.72 18.92
N ALA A 202 5.37 -23.45 18.27
CA ALA A 202 4.07 -23.76 18.83
C ALA A 202 4.20 -24.51 20.16
N ALA A 203 5.03 -25.55 20.21
CA ALA A 203 5.29 -26.32 21.43
C ALA A 203 5.89 -25.45 22.55
N ARG A 204 6.90 -24.63 22.22
CA ARG A 204 7.55 -23.73 23.19
C ARG A 204 6.60 -22.66 23.75
N LEU A 205 5.64 -22.20 22.94
CA LEU A 205 4.63 -21.23 23.34
C LEU A 205 3.40 -21.87 23.99
N GLY A 206 3.37 -23.20 24.13
CA GLY A 206 2.30 -23.93 24.83
C GLY A 206 1.06 -24.21 23.98
N PHE A 207 1.16 -24.12 22.65
CA PHE A 207 0.07 -24.51 21.74
C PHE A 207 0.11 -26.02 21.45
N ALA A 208 -1.08 -26.62 21.31
CA ALA A 208 -1.21 -28.04 20.96
C ALA A 208 -0.81 -28.32 19.50
N SER A 209 -0.94 -27.32 18.62
CA SER A 209 -0.58 -27.43 17.21
C SER A 209 -0.17 -26.08 16.60
N VAL A 210 0.47 -26.12 15.43
CA VAL A 210 0.76 -24.92 14.64
C VAL A 210 -0.53 -24.22 14.20
N THR A 211 -1.57 -24.97 13.86
CA THR A 211 -2.89 -24.42 13.51
C THR A 211 -3.46 -23.59 14.67
N ASP A 212 -3.40 -24.07 15.91
CA ASP A 212 -3.89 -23.32 17.08
C ASP A 212 -3.09 -22.04 17.32
N MET A 213 -1.76 -22.11 17.12
CA MET A 213 -0.88 -20.96 17.21
C MET A 213 -1.23 -19.93 16.13
N LYS A 214 -1.34 -20.34 14.86
CA LYS A 214 -1.65 -19.45 13.74
C LYS A 214 -3.04 -18.85 13.84
N LEU A 215 -4.05 -19.60 14.30
CA LEU A 215 -5.37 -19.05 14.63
C LEU A 215 -5.28 -17.97 15.71
N SER A 216 -4.49 -18.20 16.76
CA SER A 216 -4.28 -17.22 17.82
C SER A 216 -3.60 -15.94 17.32
N VAL A 217 -2.61 -16.08 16.43
CA VAL A 217 -1.96 -14.96 15.72
C VAL A 217 -2.99 -14.23 14.84
N ALA A 218 -3.79 -14.94 14.04
CA ALA A 218 -4.82 -14.36 13.19
C ALA A 218 -5.85 -13.54 14.01
N LYS A 219 -6.25 -14.04 15.17
CA LYS A 219 -7.14 -13.32 16.10
C LYS A 219 -6.51 -12.05 16.65
N LYS A 220 -5.21 -12.08 17.01
CA LYS A 220 -4.48 -10.87 17.45
C LYS A 220 -4.40 -9.83 16.34
N ILE A 221 -4.11 -10.24 15.10
CA ILE A 221 -4.11 -9.36 13.93
C ILE A 221 -5.50 -8.76 13.68
N LYS A 222 -6.56 -9.58 13.71
CA LYS A 222 -7.94 -9.10 13.59
C LYS A 222 -8.28 -8.08 14.69
N GLY A 223 -7.81 -8.32 15.91
CA GLY A 223 -7.94 -7.37 17.03
C GLY A 223 -7.19 -6.05 16.79
N PHE A 224 -5.96 -6.11 16.25
CA PHE A 224 -5.19 -4.93 15.84
C PHE A 224 -5.94 -4.10 14.79
N THR A 225 -6.46 -4.75 13.74
CA THR A 225 -7.28 -4.09 12.72
C THR A 225 -8.53 -3.47 13.33
N ALA A 226 -9.29 -4.22 14.13
CA ALA A 226 -10.48 -3.72 14.82
C ALA A 226 -10.18 -2.51 15.72
N GLY A 227 -8.99 -2.50 16.34
CA GLY A 227 -8.51 -1.46 17.25
C GLY A 227 -8.18 -0.13 16.58
N GLY A 228 -8.01 -0.09 15.25
CA GLY A 228 -7.59 1.10 14.50
C GLY A 228 -6.38 0.89 13.59
N GLY A 229 -5.76 -0.29 13.62
CA GLY A 229 -4.63 -0.63 12.75
C GLY A 229 -5.05 -0.85 11.30
N TYR A 230 -4.09 -0.73 10.39
CA TYR A 230 -4.27 -1.04 8.97
C TYR A 230 -3.66 -2.41 8.64
N LEU A 231 -4.47 -3.34 8.14
CA LEU A 231 -4.01 -4.64 7.65
C LEU A 231 -3.88 -4.65 6.12
N PHE A 232 -2.73 -5.06 5.61
CA PHE A 232 -2.52 -5.29 4.20
C PHE A 232 -2.03 -6.72 3.96
N ALA A 233 -2.87 -7.55 3.34
CA ALA A 233 -2.51 -8.93 3.03
C ALA A 233 -2.49 -9.15 1.52
N MET A 234 -1.51 -9.93 1.05
CA MET A 234 -1.40 -10.28 -0.36
C MET A 234 -1.25 -11.77 -0.58
N CYS A 235 -1.56 -12.22 -1.80
CA CYS A 235 -1.39 -13.61 -2.21
C CYS A 235 -2.09 -14.56 -1.21
N SER A 236 -1.43 -15.64 -0.80
CA SER A 236 -1.91 -16.63 0.16
C SER A 236 -2.29 -16.03 1.51
N GLY A 237 -1.56 -15.00 1.99
CA GLY A 237 -1.83 -14.39 3.29
C GLY A 237 -3.22 -13.75 3.41
N ALA A 238 -3.86 -13.39 2.29
CA ALA A 238 -5.24 -12.89 2.30
C ALA A 238 -6.27 -14.02 2.47
N GLU A 239 -6.15 -15.07 1.67
CA GLU A 239 -7.07 -16.22 1.67
C GLU A 239 -6.93 -17.06 2.95
N THR A 240 -5.71 -17.41 3.35
CA THR A 240 -5.47 -18.29 4.51
C THR A 240 -5.86 -17.62 5.82
N PHE A 241 -5.79 -16.30 5.90
CA PHE A 241 -6.22 -15.53 7.07
C PHE A 241 -7.73 -15.66 7.31
N ASP A 242 -8.54 -15.49 6.26
CA ASP A 242 -9.99 -15.69 6.35
C ASP A 242 -10.34 -17.16 6.60
N ILE A 243 -9.63 -18.12 5.99
CA ILE A 243 -9.80 -19.55 6.28
C ILE A 243 -9.56 -19.85 7.77
N ALA A 244 -8.45 -19.36 8.33
CA ALA A 244 -8.13 -19.58 9.74
C ALA A 244 -9.22 -19.01 10.66
N LEU A 245 -9.70 -17.80 10.38
CA LEU A 245 -10.78 -17.18 11.16
C LEU A 245 -12.11 -17.95 11.04
N ALA A 246 -12.47 -18.42 9.85
CA ALA A 246 -13.69 -19.20 9.62
C ALA A 246 -13.65 -20.56 10.34
N ALA A 247 -12.46 -21.17 10.44
CA ALA A 247 -12.27 -22.45 11.10
C ALA A 247 -12.21 -22.36 12.64
N GLU A 248 -12.30 -21.16 13.23
CA GLU A 248 -12.24 -21.02 14.69
C GLU A 248 -13.37 -21.80 15.39
N GLY A 249 -12.98 -22.82 16.17
CA GLY A 249 -13.90 -23.66 16.94
C GLY A 249 -14.54 -24.79 16.13
N SER A 250 -14.16 -24.95 14.85
CA SER A 250 -14.68 -26.01 13.96
C SER A 250 -14.14 -27.40 14.29
N GLY A 251 -12.94 -27.48 14.89
CA GLY A 251 -12.21 -28.74 15.08
C GLY A 251 -11.57 -29.30 13.80
N ILE A 252 -11.57 -28.54 12.70
CA ILE A 252 -10.98 -28.96 11.42
C ILE A 252 -9.48 -29.27 11.58
N SER A 253 -9.09 -30.50 11.23
CA SER A 253 -7.67 -30.86 11.07
C SER A 253 -7.27 -30.55 9.63
N PHE A 254 -6.68 -29.38 9.45
CA PHE A 254 -6.16 -28.96 8.16
C PHE A 254 -5.09 -29.90 7.56
N LYS A 255 -4.38 -30.69 8.39
CA LYS A 255 -3.40 -31.70 7.94
C LYS A 255 -4.07 -32.90 7.26
N ASP A 256 -5.29 -33.24 7.69
CA ASP A 256 -6.04 -34.43 7.25
C ASP A 256 -7.26 -34.05 6.39
N LEU A 257 -7.31 -32.80 5.94
CA LEU A 257 -8.48 -32.21 5.30
C LEU A 257 -8.91 -33.01 4.06
N SER A 258 -10.14 -33.52 4.11
CA SER A 258 -10.85 -34.15 2.99
C SER A 258 -11.86 -33.18 2.36
N SER A 259 -12.43 -33.53 1.20
CA SER A 259 -13.31 -32.65 0.43
C SER A 259 -14.69 -32.36 1.06
N GLU A 260 -14.98 -32.80 2.28
CA GLU A 260 -16.33 -32.77 2.89
C GLU A 260 -16.42 -32.00 4.22
N GLU A 261 -15.34 -31.35 4.69
CA GLU A 261 -15.28 -30.72 6.02
C GLU A 261 -15.78 -29.25 6.08
N ASP A 262 -16.39 -28.74 5.00
CA ASP A 262 -16.79 -27.33 4.87
C ASP A 262 -17.94 -26.91 5.80
N ALA A 263 -18.80 -27.85 6.23
CA ALA A 263 -20.01 -27.57 6.99
C ALA A 263 -19.78 -26.95 8.39
N ALA A 264 -18.52 -26.94 8.86
CA ALA A 264 -18.13 -26.42 10.17
C ALA A 264 -17.56 -24.99 10.14
N LEU A 265 -17.47 -24.34 8.97
CA LEU A 265 -16.91 -22.99 8.83
C LEU A 265 -17.92 -21.90 9.22
N ASP A 266 -17.45 -20.91 10.01
CA ASP A 266 -18.21 -19.71 10.36
C ASP A 266 -17.70 -18.49 9.57
N TYR A 267 -18.30 -18.24 8.41
CA TYR A 267 -17.94 -17.10 7.57
C TYR A 267 -18.25 -15.74 8.21
N SER A 268 -19.04 -15.66 9.30
CA SER A 268 -19.26 -14.37 9.98
C SER A 268 -17.97 -13.82 10.61
N LYS A 269 -16.97 -14.68 10.82
CA LYS A 269 -15.68 -14.34 11.41
C LYS A 269 -14.64 -13.83 10.41
N THR A 270 -14.85 -13.99 9.12
CA THR A 270 -13.91 -13.57 8.07
C THR A 270 -14.03 -12.08 7.77
N LEU A 271 -13.03 -11.52 7.08
CA LEU A 271 -13.04 -10.13 6.64
C LEU A 271 -13.70 -9.96 5.27
N ALA A 272 -13.23 -10.72 4.27
CA ALA A 272 -13.52 -10.46 2.87
C ALA A 272 -14.35 -11.54 2.19
N PHE A 273 -14.27 -12.79 2.64
CA PHE A 273 -14.86 -13.92 1.90
C PHE A 273 -15.95 -14.67 2.67
N GLU A 274 -16.95 -15.17 1.96
CA GLU A 274 -18.02 -16.03 2.49
C GLU A 274 -18.37 -17.16 1.53
N ASN A 275 -18.97 -18.24 2.05
CA ASN A 275 -19.44 -19.40 1.28
C ASN A 275 -18.36 -20.12 0.46
N PHE A 276 -17.09 -20.03 0.88
CA PHE A 276 -15.99 -20.72 0.20
C PHE A 276 -15.83 -22.17 0.70
N SER A 277 -15.34 -23.03 -0.19
CA SER A 277 -15.04 -24.43 0.09
C SER A 277 -13.55 -24.67 0.17
N LEU A 278 -13.12 -25.48 1.14
CA LEU A 278 -11.72 -25.80 1.32
C LEU A 278 -11.25 -26.86 0.31
N GLU A 279 -10.02 -26.71 -0.13
CA GLU A 279 -9.38 -27.66 -1.01
C GLU A 279 -8.61 -28.71 -0.18
N PRO A 280 -8.67 -30.01 -0.55
CA PRO A 280 -8.01 -31.09 0.18
C PRO A 280 -6.54 -30.79 0.46
N ALA A 281 -5.98 -31.36 1.53
CA ALA A 281 -4.59 -31.11 1.94
C ALA A 281 -3.54 -31.41 0.85
N ALA A 282 -3.84 -32.32 -0.09
CA ALA A 282 -3.00 -32.65 -1.24
C ALA A 282 -3.02 -31.60 -2.37
N SER A 283 -3.99 -30.67 -2.35
CA SER A 283 -4.14 -29.61 -3.34
C SER A 283 -3.08 -28.51 -3.16
N ARG A 284 -2.77 -27.79 -4.24
CA ARG A 284 -1.87 -26.62 -4.19
C ARG A 284 -2.58 -25.33 -3.77
N LYS A 285 -3.91 -25.24 -3.98
CA LYS A 285 -4.76 -24.09 -3.60
C LYS A 285 -5.39 -24.35 -2.24
N PHE A 286 -5.64 -23.32 -1.44
CA PHE A 286 -6.25 -23.50 -0.12
C PHE A 286 -7.76 -23.68 -0.16
N SER A 287 -8.43 -22.96 -1.05
CA SER A 287 -9.88 -22.99 -1.23
C SER A 287 -10.24 -22.60 -2.67
N ASP A 288 -11.55 -22.51 -2.93
CA ASP A 288 -12.10 -21.92 -4.14
C ASP A 288 -12.15 -20.38 -4.13
N ILE A 289 -11.67 -19.72 -3.06
CA ILE A 289 -11.36 -18.27 -3.07
C ILE A 289 -10.37 -17.97 -4.19
N ASN A 290 -9.34 -18.80 -4.37
CA ASN A 290 -8.44 -18.65 -5.50
C ASN A 290 -9.13 -19.09 -6.81
N ALA A 291 -9.59 -18.10 -7.59
CA ALA A 291 -10.33 -18.31 -8.83
C ALA A 291 -9.49 -18.87 -10.00
N MET A 292 -8.17 -19.00 -9.82
CA MET A 292 -7.31 -19.52 -10.87
C MET A 292 -7.25 -21.05 -10.82
N GLY A 293 -7.24 -21.69 -11.99
CA GLY A 293 -7.14 -23.15 -12.12
C GLY A 293 -5.76 -23.71 -11.69
N PRO A 294 -5.54 -25.03 -11.84
CA PRO A 294 -4.33 -25.72 -11.37
C PRO A 294 -3.01 -25.21 -11.98
N ASP A 295 -3.08 -24.48 -13.10
CA ASP A 295 -1.96 -23.85 -13.81
C ASP A 295 -1.67 -22.41 -13.36
N PHE A 296 -2.02 -22.03 -12.13
CA PHE A 296 -1.95 -20.65 -11.66
C PHE A 296 -0.56 -19.99 -11.69
N PHE A 297 0.52 -20.75 -11.87
CA PHE A 297 1.87 -20.23 -12.07
C PHE A 297 2.20 -19.84 -13.52
N GLN A 298 1.32 -20.12 -14.49
CA GLN A 298 1.53 -19.75 -15.88
C GLN A 298 1.31 -18.23 -16.09
N SER A 299 2.06 -17.67 -17.04
CA SER A 299 1.91 -16.27 -17.45
C SER A 299 0.52 -16.04 -18.01
N THR A 300 -0.18 -15.01 -17.51
CA THR A 300 -1.43 -14.56 -18.12
C THR A 300 -1.18 -13.26 -18.87
N ALA A 301 -1.80 -13.11 -20.04
CA ALA A 301 -1.88 -11.84 -20.75
C ALA A 301 -3.11 -11.02 -20.33
N SER A 302 -3.69 -11.34 -19.16
CA SER A 302 -4.91 -10.74 -18.66
C SER A 302 -4.63 -9.42 -17.95
N TYR A 303 -5.66 -8.60 -17.85
CA TYR A 303 -5.61 -7.31 -17.16
C TYR A 303 -6.80 -7.20 -16.22
N PHE A 304 -6.62 -6.43 -15.15
CA PHE A 304 -7.71 -5.99 -14.29
C PHE A 304 -7.81 -4.48 -14.31
N GLN A 305 -9.03 -3.98 -14.10
CA GLN A 305 -9.32 -2.56 -14.11
C GLN A 305 -9.55 -2.06 -12.70
N LEU A 306 -9.01 -0.89 -12.38
CA LEU A 306 -9.30 -0.17 -11.15
C LEU A 306 -10.65 0.56 -11.27
N PHE A 307 -11.42 0.54 -10.18
CA PHE A 307 -12.62 1.35 -10.09
C PHE A 307 -12.25 2.83 -9.87
N GLN A 308 -13.01 3.70 -10.55
CA GLN A 308 -12.92 5.14 -10.35
C GLN A 308 -13.91 5.58 -9.27
N PHE A 309 -13.38 5.96 -8.12
CA PHE A 309 -14.18 6.38 -6.98
C PHE A 309 -14.35 7.90 -6.91
N SER A 310 -15.35 8.36 -6.16
CA SER A 310 -15.49 9.78 -5.91
C SER A 310 -14.49 10.23 -4.86
N ALA A 311 -13.49 11.04 -5.23
CA ALA A 311 -12.52 11.57 -4.27
C ALA A 311 -13.16 12.48 -3.19
N LYS A 312 -14.41 12.95 -3.42
CA LYS A 312 -15.19 13.74 -2.46
C LYS A 312 -15.89 12.88 -1.42
N TRP A 313 -16.50 11.78 -1.86
CA TRP A 313 -17.39 10.95 -1.03
C TRP A 313 -16.70 9.66 -0.57
N ASP A 314 -15.98 9.01 -1.46
CA ASP A 314 -15.28 7.73 -1.28
C ASP A 314 -13.78 7.98 -1.12
N ILE A 315 -13.42 8.79 -0.12
CA ILE A 315 -12.04 9.28 0.06
C ILE A 315 -11.04 8.13 0.16
N VAL A 316 -11.36 7.09 0.94
CA VAL A 316 -10.43 5.97 1.17
C VAL A 316 -10.27 5.10 -0.09
N PRO A 317 -11.35 4.60 -0.73
CA PRO A 317 -11.21 3.91 -2.02
C PRO A 317 -10.45 4.72 -3.06
N SER A 318 -10.73 6.03 -3.17
CA SER A 318 -10.04 6.92 -4.11
C SER A 318 -8.54 7.04 -3.79
N LEU A 319 -8.16 7.13 -2.52
CA LEU A 319 -6.75 7.18 -2.12
C LEU A 319 -6.04 5.87 -2.48
N LEU A 320 -6.66 4.74 -2.20
CA LEU A 320 -6.11 3.41 -2.44
C LEU A 320 -5.95 3.09 -3.94
N THR A 321 -6.79 3.67 -4.81
CA THR A 321 -6.72 3.49 -6.26
C THR A 321 -5.96 4.60 -7.01
N GLN A 322 -5.27 5.52 -6.33
CA GLN A 322 -4.44 6.53 -7.01
C GLN A 322 -3.36 5.86 -7.86
N ASN A 323 -3.42 6.12 -9.17
CA ASN A 323 -2.50 5.54 -10.12
C ASN A 323 -2.49 6.36 -11.42
N HIS A 324 -1.38 6.30 -12.15
CA HIS A 324 -1.26 6.83 -13.52
C HIS A 324 -1.94 5.93 -14.56
N GLU A 325 -2.15 4.65 -14.23
CA GLU A 325 -2.82 3.67 -15.09
C GLU A 325 -4.05 3.08 -14.39
N GLN A 326 -5.11 2.84 -15.15
CA GLN A 326 -6.36 2.26 -14.64
C GLN A 326 -6.54 0.79 -15.05
N VAL A 327 -5.74 0.29 -15.99
CA VAL A 327 -5.77 -1.07 -16.49
C VAL A 327 -4.41 -1.68 -16.23
N ILE A 328 -4.34 -2.63 -15.30
CA ILE A 328 -3.09 -3.18 -14.79
C ILE A 328 -2.99 -4.64 -15.21
N LYS A 329 -1.81 -5.04 -15.68
CA LYS A 329 -1.56 -6.44 -16.03
C LYS A 329 -1.73 -7.34 -14.80
N GLU A 330 -2.43 -8.46 -14.97
CA GLU A 330 -2.55 -9.45 -13.92
C GLU A 330 -1.21 -10.14 -13.66
N PHE A 331 -0.95 -10.42 -12.39
CA PHE A 331 0.23 -11.14 -11.93
C PHE A 331 -0.18 -12.30 -11.03
N SER A 332 0.66 -13.32 -10.98
CA SER A 332 0.31 -14.62 -10.39
C SER A 332 1.02 -14.87 -9.07
N GLY A 333 0.35 -15.56 -8.15
CA GLY A 333 0.88 -15.97 -6.86
C GLY A 333 0.29 -17.32 -6.45
N GLN A 334 0.49 -17.73 -5.20
CA GLN A 334 -0.22 -18.89 -4.66
C GLN A 334 -1.74 -18.66 -4.64
N THR A 335 -2.17 -17.44 -4.29
CA THR A 335 -3.54 -16.95 -4.52
C THR A 335 -3.47 -15.85 -5.57
N SER A 336 -3.71 -16.22 -6.82
CA SER A 336 -3.50 -15.33 -7.96
C SER A 336 -4.63 -14.32 -8.13
N SER A 337 -5.86 -14.70 -7.83
CA SER A 337 -7.05 -13.83 -7.96
C SER A 337 -8.15 -14.34 -7.05
N PHE A 338 -9.04 -13.46 -6.62
CA PHE A 338 -10.18 -13.83 -5.78
C PHE A 338 -11.41 -14.10 -6.62
N ASN A 339 -12.17 -15.16 -6.30
CA ASN A 339 -13.46 -15.44 -6.92
C ASN A 339 -14.47 -14.39 -6.48
N SER A 340 -14.95 -13.57 -7.42
CA SER A 340 -15.85 -12.46 -7.10
C SER A 340 -17.16 -12.91 -6.48
N ALA A 341 -17.61 -14.13 -6.74
CA ALA A 341 -18.85 -14.67 -6.18
C ALA A 341 -18.75 -14.96 -4.67
N LEU A 342 -17.53 -15.07 -4.14
CA LEU A 342 -17.27 -15.37 -2.72
C LEU A 342 -16.89 -14.11 -1.93
N VAL A 343 -16.79 -12.94 -2.58
CA VAL A 343 -16.49 -11.67 -1.91
C VAL A 343 -17.75 -11.20 -1.19
N LYS A 344 -17.62 -10.89 0.10
CA LYS A 344 -18.71 -10.38 0.93
C LYS A 344 -19.29 -9.07 0.35
N PRO A 345 -20.61 -8.86 0.42
CA PRO A 345 -21.26 -7.63 -0.08
C PRO A 345 -20.76 -6.32 0.57
N ASN A 346 -20.21 -6.37 1.78
CA ASN A 346 -19.69 -5.20 2.48
C ASN A 346 -18.20 -4.92 2.20
N ALA A 347 -17.51 -5.80 1.45
CA ALA A 347 -16.17 -5.55 0.96
C ALA A 347 -16.22 -4.73 -0.33
N TRP A 348 -15.45 -3.66 -0.39
CA TRP A 348 -15.32 -2.84 -1.58
C TRP A 348 -14.37 -3.50 -2.56
N VAL A 349 -14.84 -3.70 -3.79
CA VAL A 349 -13.98 -4.13 -4.90
C VAL A 349 -13.30 -2.89 -5.48
N LEU A 350 -11.99 -2.76 -5.28
CA LEU A 350 -11.18 -1.66 -5.77
C LEU A 350 -10.62 -1.90 -7.18
N GLY A 351 -10.46 -3.17 -7.55
CA GLY A 351 -10.07 -3.56 -8.91
C GLY A 351 -10.44 -5.00 -9.24
N GLU A 352 -10.85 -5.23 -10.49
CA GLU A 352 -11.34 -6.52 -10.96
C GLU A 352 -11.06 -6.79 -12.43
N ASN A 353 -11.03 -8.07 -12.78
CA ASN A 353 -11.24 -8.54 -14.13
C ASN A 353 -12.66 -9.09 -14.24
N ARG A 354 -13.58 -8.20 -14.60
CA ARG A 354 -15.02 -8.48 -14.64
C ARG A 354 -15.37 -9.62 -15.58
N SER A 355 -14.70 -9.70 -16.74
CA SER A 355 -14.95 -10.73 -17.74
C SER A 355 -14.61 -12.14 -17.26
N ALA A 356 -13.65 -12.25 -16.33
CA ALA A 356 -13.22 -13.51 -15.74
C ALA A 356 -13.90 -13.82 -14.40
N GLY A 357 -14.75 -12.93 -13.87
CA GLY A 357 -15.35 -13.08 -12.54
C GLY A 357 -14.31 -13.05 -11.41
N ARG A 358 -13.25 -12.24 -11.56
CA ARG A 358 -12.09 -12.21 -10.66
C ARG A 358 -11.90 -10.84 -10.03
N SER A 359 -12.03 -10.77 -8.72
CA SER A 359 -11.63 -9.59 -7.96
C SER A 359 -10.13 -9.65 -7.70
N ARG A 360 -9.46 -8.51 -7.81
CA ARG A 360 -8.00 -8.43 -7.67
C ARG A 360 -7.57 -7.65 -6.45
N TYR A 361 -8.31 -6.60 -6.11
CA TYR A 361 -7.98 -5.66 -5.06
C TYR A 361 -9.25 -5.33 -4.27
N LEU A 362 -9.24 -5.61 -2.97
CA LEU A 362 -10.39 -5.50 -2.07
C LEU A 362 -10.04 -4.62 -0.87
N TYR A 363 -11.03 -3.91 -0.35
CA TYR A 363 -10.89 -3.06 0.84
C TYR A 363 -12.12 -3.18 1.75
N GLY A 364 -11.91 -3.01 3.05
CA GLY A 364 -13.00 -2.86 4.00
C GLY A 364 -12.58 -2.22 5.31
N GLU A 365 -13.58 -1.97 6.14
CA GLU A 365 -13.41 -1.45 7.50
C GLU A 365 -13.71 -2.57 8.51
N LEU A 366 -12.97 -2.57 9.62
CA LEU A 366 -13.25 -3.42 10.76
C LEU A 366 -13.09 -2.58 12.03
N GLY A 367 -14.16 -2.43 12.80
CA GLY A 367 -14.15 -1.59 13.99
C GLY A 367 -13.70 -0.16 13.67
N ARG A 368 -12.54 0.24 14.19
CA ARG A 368 -11.94 1.56 13.92
C ARG A 368 -10.86 1.57 12.85
N GLY A 369 -10.42 0.40 12.40
CA GLY A 369 -9.34 0.26 11.44
C GLY A 369 -9.82 -0.25 10.09
N HIS A 370 -8.85 -0.64 9.29
CA HIS A 370 -9.01 -0.85 7.85
C HIS A 370 -8.23 -2.07 7.41
N TRP A 371 -8.72 -2.76 6.40
CA TRP A 371 -8.01 -3.87 5.80
C TRP A 371 -8.07 -3.79 4.27
N THR A 372 -7.04 -4.34 3.63
CA THR A 372 -6.95 -4.44 2.19
C THR A 372 -6.35 -5.79 1.80
N TYR A 373 -7.01 -6.48 0.87
CA TYR A 373 -6.52 -7.72 0.27
C TYR A 373 -6.17 -7.49 -1.19
N TYR A 374 -4.94 -7.83 -1.58
CA TYR A 374 -4.44 -7.66 -2.94
C TYR A 374 -3.88 -8.98 -3.48
N SER A 375 -4.56 -9.55 -4.48
CA SER A 375 -4.23 -10.87 -5.03
C SER A 375 -3.01 -10.83 -5.96
N GLY A 376 -2.35 -11.99 -6.08
CA GLY A 376 -1.07 -12.11 -6.77
C GLY A 376 0.10 -11.84 -5.83
N HIS A 377 1.31 -12.13 -6.31
CA HIS A 377 2.54 -12.09 -5.51
C HIS A 377 3.43 -10.90 -5.85
N ASP A 378 3.88 -10.80 -7.12
CA ASP A 378 4.78 -9.74 -7.58
C ASP A 378 4.22 -9.11 -8.87
N PRO A 379 3.88 -7.81 -8.88
CA PRO A 379 3.36 -7.10 -10.04
C PRO A 379 4.21 -7.17 -11.32
N GLU A 380 5.54 -7.19 -11.19
CA GLU A 380 6.48 -7.16 -12.33
C GLU A 380 7.30 -8.45 -12.43
N GLY A 381 7.15 -9.35 -11.46
CA GLY A 381 7.88 -10.60 -11.37
C GLY A 381 7.56 -11.56 -12.51
N MET A 382 8.58 -12.33 -12.89
CA MET A 382 8.38 -13.38 -13.88
C MET A 382 7.55 -14.54 -13.29
N PRO A 383 6.52 -15.02 -14.00
CA PRO A 383 5.79 -16.22 -13.61
C PRO A 383 6.71 -17.47 -13.69
N GLY A 384 6.38 -18.50 -12.92
CA GLY A 384 7.12 -19.77 -12.90
C GLY A 384 7.93 -20.06 -11.63
N TRP A 385 8.60 -21.21 -11.60
CA TRP A 385 9.28 -21.78 -10.42
C TRP A 385 10.70 -21.23 -10.20
N ARG A 386 11.35 -20.72 -11.25
CA ARG A 386 12.67 -20.08 -11.20
C ARG A 386 12.51 -18.56 -11.21
N ARG A 387 11.99 -18.00 -10.13
CA ARG A 387 11.87 -16.55 -9.97
C ARG A 387 13.22 -16.00 -9.54
N ALA A 388 13.78 -15.09 -10.32
CA ALA A 388 14.77 -14.15 -9.81
C ALA A 388 14.03 -13.05 -9.07
N SER A 389 14.68 -12.40 -8.10
CA SER A 389 14.11 -11.20 -7.47
C SER A 389 13.93 -10.11 -8.54
N THR A 390 12.82 -9.40 -8.46
CA THR A 390 12.47 -8.33 -9.40
C THR A 390 13.39 -7.13 -9.19
N ASP A 391 14.01 -6.64 -10.26
CA ASP A 391 14.78 -5.40 -10.20
C ASP A 391 13.87 -4.19 -10.46
N LEU A 392 13.39 -3.56 -9.38
CA LEU A 392 12.53 -2.37 -9.47
C LEU A 392 13.21 -1.16 -10.12
N SER A 393 14.53 -1.14 -10.29
CA SER A 393 15.20 -0.10 -11.08
C SER A 393 14.81 -0.13 -12.55
N MET A 394 14.39 -1.29 -13.05
CA MET A 394 13.86 -1.50 -14.40
C MET A 394 12.35 -1.21 -14.49
N HIS A 395 11.66 -1.09 -13.36
CA HIS A 395 10.21 -0.86 -13.28
C HIS A 395 9.82 0.35 -12.39
N PRO A 396 10.44 1.53 -12.56
CA PRO A 396 10.25 2.69 -11.66
C PRO A 396 8.82 3.27 -11.69
N HIS A 397 8.00 2.86 -12.66
CA HIS A 397 6.63 3.29 -12.88
C HIS A 397 5.59 2.19 -12.60
N SER A 398 5.97 1.03 -12.05
CA SER A 398 5.03 -0.10 -11.96
C SER A 398 3.69 0.28 -11.28
N PRO A 399 2.56 0.20 -12.01
CA PRO A 399 1.27 0.56 -11.44
C PRO A 399 0.84 -0.41 -10.33
N GLY A 400 1.20 -1.69 -10.41
CA GLY A 400 0.85 -2.66 -9.37
C GLY A 400 1.60 -2.42 -8.05
N TYR A 401 2.88 -2.04 -8.12
CA TYR A 401 3.66 -1.66 -6.94
C TYR A 401 3.20 -0.34 -6.32
N ARG A 402 2.73 0.62 -7.14
CA ARG A 402 2.12 1.86 -6.63
C ARG A 402 0.90 1.58 -5.75
N LEU A 403 0.08 0.58 -6.08
CA LEU A 403 -1.06 0.21 -5.24
C LEU A 403 -0.62 -0.26 -3.86
N ILE A 404 0.47 -1.04 -3.75
CA ILE A 404 1.04 -1.42 -2.45
C ILE A 404 1.41 -0.15 -1.65
N LEU A 405 2.15 0.76 -2.26
CA LEU A 405 2.60 2.00 -1.60
C LEU A 405 1.45 2.94 -1.22
N ASN A 406 0.32 2.91 -1.94
CA ASN A 406 -0.86 3.68 -1.54
C ASN A 406 -1.36 3.29 -0.14
N ASN A 407 -1.29 2.00 0.18
CA ASN A 407 -1.71 1.47 1.49
C ASN A 407 -0.76 1.92 2.60
N VAL A 408 0.53 2.04 2.33
CA VAL A 408 1.55 2.37 3.33
C VAL A 408 1.36 3.79 3.86
N LEU A 409 1.03 4.76 3.00
CA LEU A 409 0.82 6.16 3.41
C LEU A 409 -0.57 6.43 4.00
N PHE A 410 -1.53 5.51 3.83
CA PHE A 410 -2.91 5.72 4.27
C PHE A 410 -3.05 6.03 5.77
N PRO A 411 -2.37 5.36 6.73
CA PRO A 411 -2.55 5.65 8.15
C PRO A 411 -2.13 7.08 8.55
N SER A 412 -1.34 7.76 7.70
CA SER A 412 -0.98 9.17 7.88
C SER A 412 -2.11 10.14 7.55
N ALA A 413 -3.16 9.68 6.87
CA ALA A 413 -4.28 10.51 6.44
C ALA A 413 -5.16 10.93 7.62
N LYS A 414 -5.25 12.23 7.86
CA LYS A 414 -6.13 12.76 8.89
C LYS A 414 -7.59 12.67 8.44
N LYS A 415 -8.45 12.07 9.27
CA LYS A 415 -9.91 12.23 9.10
C LYS A 415 -10.24 13.71 9.28
N LYS A 416 -10.70 14.40 8.22
CA LYS A 416 -11.32 15.74 8.38
C LYS A 416 -12.46 15.57 9.38
N LYS A 417 -12.41 16.29 10.52
CA LYS A 417 -13.57 16.38 11.41
C LYS A 417 -14.71 16.97 10.57
N GLN A 418 -15.73 16.17 10.27
CA GLN A 418 -16.94 16.71 9.67
C GLN A 418 -17.48 17.74 10.67
N LYS A 419 -17.65 18.99 10.22
CA LYS A 419 -18.44 19.94 11.00
C LYS A 419 -19.88 19.44 10.93
N THR A 420 -20.37 18.97 12.07
CA THR A 420 -21.81 18.75 12.30
C THR A 420 -22.48 20.08 12.54
#